data_AF-A0A1G3Y3S8-F1
#
_entry.id   AF-A0A1G3Y3S8-F1
#
_cell.length_a   1.000
_cell.length_b   1.000
_cell.length_c   1.000
_cell.angle_alpha   90.00
_cell.angle_beta   90.00
_cell.angle_gamma   90.00
#
_symmetry.space_group_name_H-M   'P 1'
#
loop_
_entity.id
_entity.type
_entity.pdbx_description
1 polymer ?
#
loop_
_entity_poly.entity_id
_entity_poly.type
_entity_poly.pdbx_seq_one_letter_code
_entity_poly.pdbx_strand_id
1 'polypeptide(L)' 'MANPTIEISKQQVINVLLQLTPKELKNTLNALFKQKLFIPPTLREITKEASSIVKREGIGPDVVEEAIKWARVQK' A
#
# COMPACT_ATOMS: atom_id res chain seq x y z
N MET A 1 -2.47 24.44 -12.12
CA MET A 1 -1.02 24.18 -12.09
C MET A 1 -0.80 22.85 -12.79
N ALA A 2 -0.06 22.84 -13.89
CA ALA A 2 0.18 21.62 -14.66
C ALA A 2 1.19 20.75 -13.90
N ASN A 3 0.83 19.52 -13.55
CA ASN A 3 1.77 18.56 -12.98
C ASN A 3 2.85 18.29 -14.04
N PRO A 4 4.12 18.70 -13.84
CA PRO A 4 5.17 18.39 -14.79
C PRO A 4 5.44 16.89 -14.67
N THR A 5 4.79 16.11 -15.53
CA THR A 5 5.03 14.67 -15.60
C THR A 5 6.33 14.51 -16.36
N ILE A 6 7.40 14.15 -15.66
CA ILE A 6 8.67 13.82 -16.30
C ILE A 6 8.45 12.53 -17.07
N GLU A 7 8.30 12.64 -18.39
CA GLU A 7 8.22 11.48 -19.27
C GLU A 7 9.62 10.86 -19.39
N ILE A 8 9.82 9.73 -18.72
CA ILE A 8 11.06 8.96 -18.82
C ILE A 8 10.92 8.01 -20.02
N SER A 9 11.84 8.12 -20.98
CA SER A 9 11.87 7.21 -22.13
C SER A 9 12.26 5.78 -21.72
N LYS A 10 11.77 4.80 -22.48
CA LYS A 10 12.12 3.38 -22.28
C LYS A 10 13.64 3.14 -22.27
N GLN A 11 14.39 3.87 -23.10
CA GLN A 11 15.85 3.76 -23.20
C GLN A 11 16.54 4.21 -21.90
N GLN A 12 16.07 5.30 -21.29
CA GLN A 12 16.61 5.82 -20.03
C GLN A 12 16.36 4.84 -18.88
N VAL A 13 15.18 4.21 -18.82
CA VAL A 13 14.90 3.17 -17.83
C VAL A 13 15.83 1.97 -18.01
N ILE A 14 16.02 1.49 -19.24
CA ILE A 14 16.90 0.35 -19.51
C ILE A 14 18.34 0.67 -19.11
N ASN A 15 18.85 1.85 -19.44
CA ASN A 15 20.21 2.25 -19.09
C ASN A 15 20.44 2.27 -17.57
N VAL A 16 19.47 2.72 -16.78
CA VAL A 16 19.55 2.68 -15.31
C VAL A 16 19.51 1.24 -14.80
N LEU A 17 18.64 0.39 -15.35
CA LEU A 17 18.54 -1.01 -14.93
C LEU A 17 19.81 -1.82 -15.26
N LEU A 18 20.52 -1.46 -16.34
CA LEU A 18 21.80 -2.09 -16.70
C LEU A 18 22.94 -1.75 -15.72
N GLN A 19 22.83 -0.65 -14.96
CA GLN A 19 23.83 -0.28 -13.96
C GLN A 19 23.68 -1.07 -12.65
N LEU A 20 22.57 -1.79 -12.47
CA LEU A 20 22.31 -2.59 -11.27
C LEU A 20 23.03 -3.93 -11.34
N THR A 21 23.48 -4.42 -10.19
CA THR A 21 23.92 -5.81 -10.08
C THR A 21 22.73 -6.77 -10.28
N PRO A 22 22.96 -8.05 -10.62
CA PRO A 22 21.88 -9.04 -10.75
C PRO A 22 20.98 -9.15 -9.51
N LYS A 23 21.55 -8.98 -8.31
CA LYS A 23 20.82 -9.01 -7.04
C LYS A 23 19.91 -7.79 -6.88
N GLU A 24 20.41 -6.60 -7.19
CA GLU A 24 19.65 -5.35 -7.11
C GLU A 24 18.54 -5.32 -8.16
N LEU A 25 18.83 -5.75 -9.39
CA LEU A 25 17.84 -5.85 -10.45
C LEU A 25 16.67 -6.77 -10.05
N LYS A 26 16.98 -7.95 -9.47
CA LYS A 26 15.97 -8.87 -8.94
C LYS A 26 15.12 -8.21 -7.86
N ASN A 27 15.72 -7.48 -6.94
CA ASN A 27 15.00 -6.79 -5.87
C ASN A 27 14.08 -5.68 -6.41
N THR A 28 14.58 -4.88 -7.35
CA THR A 28 13.80 -3.81 -8.01
C THR A 28 12.62 -4.40 -8.77
N LEU A 29 12.82 -5.45 -9.56
CA LEU A 29 11.73 -6.13 -10.26
C LEU A 29 10.71 -6.73 -9.29
N ASN A 30 11.17 -7.40 -8.22
CA ASN A 30 10.28 -7.93 -7.18
C ASN A 30 9.45 -6.82 -6.52
N ALA A 31 10.03 -5.65 -6.25
CA ALA A 31 9.32 -4.51 -5.70
C ALA A 31 8.26 -3.98 -6.68
N LEU A 32 8.61 -3.84 -7.97
CA LEU A 32 7.68 -3.42 -9.02
C LEU A 32 6.54 -4.41 -9.21
N PHE A 33 6.83 -5.72 -9.19
CA PHE A 33 5.80 -6.75 -9.24
C PHE A 33 4.92 -6.68 -8.00
N LYS A 34 5.47 -6.54 -6.79
CA LYS A 34 4.67 -6.37 -5.57
C LYS A 34 3.78 -5.13 -5.63
N GLN A 35 4.25 -4.02 -6.18
CA GLN A 35 3.44 -2.81 -6.35
C GLN A 35 2.34 -3.01 -7.38
N LYS A 36 2.62 -3.66 -8.51
CA LYS A 36 1.60 -3.96 -9.54
C LYS A 36 0.59 -5.00 -9.07
N LEU A 37 1.04 -5.98 -8.30
CA LEU A 37 0.21 -7.03 -7.71
C LEU A 37 -0.44 -6.60 -6.40
N PHE A 38 -0.17 -5.38 -5.92
CA PHE A 38 -0.86 -4.81 -4.77
C PHE A 38 -2.30 -4.55 -5.16
N ILE A 39 -3.17 -5.47 -4.76
CA ILE A 39 -4.61 -5.28 -4.80
C ILE A 39 -4.98 -4.74 -3.42
N PRO A 40 -5.46 -3.49 -3.32
CA PRO A 40 -5.91 -2.96 -2.04
C PRO A 40 -7.00 -3.88 -1.48
N PRO A 41 -6.98 -4.17 -0.17
CA PRO A 41 -7.97 -5.04 0.43
C PRO A 41 -9.37 -4.42 0.24
N THR A 42 -10.34 -5.27 -0.08
CA THR A 42 -11.73 -4.84 -0.22
C THR A 42 -12.28 -4.38 1.13
N LEU A 43 -13.31 -3.53 1.14
CA LEU A 43 -14.00 -3.15 2.38
C LEU A 43 -14.43 -4.37 3.19
N ARG A 44 -14.88 -5.43 2.53
CA ARG A 44 -15.26 -6.70 3.18
C ARG A 44 -14.09 -7.34 3.93
N GLU A 45 -12.90 -7.38 3.33
CA GLU A 45 -11.70 -7.95 3.94
C GLU A 45 -11.24 -7.09 5.12
N ILE A 46 -11.22 -5.77 4.95
CA ILE A 46 -10.90 -4.82 6.02
C ILE A 46 -11.87 -5.00 7.20
N THR A 47 -13.18 -5.04 6.94
CA THR A 47 -14.20 -5.23 8.00
C THR A 47 -14.07 -6.59 8.68
N LYS A 48 -13.78 -7.65 7.92
CA LYS A 48 -13.59 -9.00 8.47
C LYS A 48 -12.39 -9.05 9.42
N GLU A 49 -11.27 -8.48 9.00
CA GLU A 49 -10.05 -8.42 9.81
C GLU A 49 -10.25 -7.57 11.07
N ALA A 50 -10.81 -6.36 10.93
CA ALA A 50 -11.12 -5.49 12.06
C ALA A 50 -12.06 -6.17 13.07
N SER A 51 -13.09 -6.87 12.58
CA SER A 51 -14.00 -7.64 13.44
C SER A 51 -13.30 -8.80 14.15
N SER A 52 -12.36 -9.46 13.47
CA SER A 52 -11.56 -10.53 14.08
C SER A 52 -10.66 -9.99 15.20
N ILE A 53 -10.06 -8.82 15.00
CA ILE A 53 -9.22 -8.16 16.01
C ILE A 53 -10.06 -7.75 17.21
N VAL A 54 -11.20 -7.07 17.01
CA VAL A 54 -12.11 -6.67 18.10
C VAL A 54 -12.53 -7.87 18.94
N LYS A 55 -12.85 -9.00 18.30
CA LYS A 55 -13.20 -10.24 19.01
C LYS A 55 -12.02 -10.88 19.74
N ARG A 56 -10.84 -10.92 19.12
CA ARG A 56 -9.64 -11.55 19.70
C ARG A 56 -9.12 -10.77 20.90
N GLU A 57 -9.10 -9.45 20.80
CA GLU A 57 -8.59 -8.55 21.82
C GLU A 57 -9.65 -8.15 22.87
N GLY A 58 -10.90 -8.61 22.71
CA GLY A 58 -11.99 -8.32 23.65
C GLY A 58 -12.34 -6.83 23.74
N ILE A 59 -12.20 -6.10 22.63
CA ILE A 59 -12.41 -4.64 22.60
C ILE A 59 -13.90 -4.34 22.81
N GLY A 60 -14.19 -3.49 23.80
CA GLY A 60 -15.54 -3.05 24.13
C GLY A 60 -16.18 -2.21 23.02
N PRO A 61 -17.52 -2.26 22.85
CA PRO A 61 -18.24 -1.48 21.84
C PRO A 61 -18.02 0.04 21.98
N ASP A 62 -17.83 0.53 23.20
CA ASP A 62 -17.51 1.90 23.57
C ASP A 62 -16.16 2.37 22.97
N VAL A 63 -15.13 1.53 23.10
CA VAL A 63 -13.80 1.80 22.53
C VAL A 63 -13.83 1.78 21.00
N VAL A 64 -14.62 0.88 20.41
CA VAL A 64 -14.84 0.85 18.95
C VAL A 64 -15.53 2.14 18.47
N GLU A 65 -16.53 2.61 19.21
CA GLU A 65 -17.25 3.83 18.85
C GLU A 65 -16.35 5.08 18.94
N GLU A 66 -15.50 5.16 19.96
CA GLU A 66 -14.50 6.23 20.10
C GLU A 66 -13.49 6.22 18.94
N ALA A 67 -12.98 5.05 18.57
CA ALA A 67 -12.08 4.90 17.43
C ALA A 67 -12.73 5.35 16.10
N ILE A 68 -14.02 5.04 15.90
CA ILE A 68 -14.78 5.50 14.72
C ILE A 68 -14.94 7.02 14.74
N LYS A 69 -15.27 7.62 15.89
CA LYS A 69 -15.40 9.08 16.04
C LYS A 69 -14.06 9.77 15.75
N TRP A 70 -12.97 9.28 16.33
CA TRP A 70 -11.62 9.80 16.07
C TRP A 70 -11.27 9.74 14.57
N ALA A 71 -11.48 8.60 13.91
CA ALA A 71 -11.15 8.43 12.50
C ALA A 71 -11.95 9.39 11.58
N ARG A 72 -13.19 9.71 11.93
CA ARG A 72 -14.03 10.66 11.17
C ARG A 72 -13.56 12.12 11.29
N VAL A 73 -12.83 12.46 12.35
CA VAL A 73 -12.28 13.81 12.59
C VAL A 73 -10.97 14.03 11.84
N GLN A 74 -10.21 12.98 11.53
CA GLN A 74 -8.93 13.03 10.80
C GLN A 74 -9.09 13.20 9.27
N LYS A 75 -10.24 13.67 8.81
CA LYS A 75 -10.60 13.79 7.40
C LYS A 75 -10.01 15.02 6.72
#